data_AF-A0A2E1PCW2-F1
#
_entry.id   AF-A0A2E1PCW2-F1
#
_cell.length_a   1.000
_cell.length_b   1.000
_cell.length_c   1.000
_cell.angle_alpha   90.00
_cell.angle_beta   90.00
_cell.angle_gamma   90.00
#
_symmetry.space_group_name_H-M   'P 1'
#
loop_
_entity.id
_entity.type
_entity.pdbx_description
1 polymer ?
#
loop_
_entity_poly.entity_id
_entity_poly.type
_entity_poly.pdbx_seq_one_letter_code
_entity_poly.pdbx_strand_id
1 'polypeptide(L)'
;MKLKNQHILCWNHSKNDFNKIDISKVMDLKYLKGLDHQIDLIKQNTKSFLSDLPYNHALLWGVRGSGKSTLLKGVLKDTININKNLKILEVNSNDINDLPHIFLNYNFKDKVIIFIDDLSFEQNDRSYIQFKSILEGSFYNNNLNVLFYVTSNRRHLMKRDMIDNERSTAISQDEGIEEKVSLSDRFGLWISFHNITKEEYLEIVKNYFASHNITFNNLEKKESLKWIFSRGNRTGRSAFQFFKNYCSINKIKLKI
;
A
#
# COMPACT_ATOMS: atom_id res chain seq x y z
N MET A 1 24.20 19.50 7.28
CA MET A 1 22.89 20.17 7.13
C MET A 1 21.84 19.28 7.78
N LYS A 2 21.24 19.69 8.92
CA LYS A 2 20.42 18.83 9.79
C LYS A 2 19.10 18.44 9.11
N LEU A 3 18.92 17.15 8.82
CA LEU A 3 17.66 16.52 8.39
C LEU A 3 16.69 16.49 9.57
N LYS A 4 15.88 17.54 9.76
CA LYS A 4 14.80 17.56 10.75
C LYS A 4 13.47 17.40 10.01
N ASN A 5 12.75 16.31 10.33
CA ASN A 5 11.43 15.86 9.85
C ASN A 5 11.37 14.86 8.68
N GLN A 6 12.05 13.72 8.82
CA GLN A 6 11.90 12.56 7.92
C GLN A 6 11.21 11.38 8.63
N HIS A 7 10.00 11.58 9.13
CA HIS A 7 9.26 10.51 9.82
C HIS A 7 7.87 10.38 9.22
N ILE A 8 7.44 9.13 9.05
CA ILE A 8 6.02 8.82 8.91
C ILE A 8 5.43 8.78 10.32
N LEU A 9 4.26 9.37 10.51
CA LEU A 9 3.55 9.36 11.78
C LEU A 9 2.58 8.18 11.76
N CYS A 10 2.79 7.18 12.61
CA CYS A 10 1.91 6.02 12.71
C CYS A 10 1.00 6.19 13.92
N TRP A 11 -0.30 6.21 13.68
CA TRP A 11 -1.30 6.37 14.73
C TRP A 11 -1.24 5.22 15.74
N ASN A 12 -1.35 5.55 17.01
CA ASN A 12 -1.38 4.60 18.10
C ASN A 12 -2.63 4.83 18.95
N HIS A 13 -3.69 4.09 18.65
CA HIS A 13 -4.97 4.15 19.35
C HIS A 13 -4.80 4.13 20.88
N SER A 14 -4.01 3.18 21.41
CA SER A 14 -3.83 3.02 22.86
C SER A 14 -3.15 4.20 23.55
N LYS A 15 -2.33 4.97 22.84
CA LYS A 15 -1.65 6.16 23.38
C LYS A 15 -2.37 7.47 23.03
N ASN A 16 -3.35 7.41 22.14
CA ASN A 16 -4.00 8.57 21.55
C ASN A 16 -3.01 9.58 20.91
N ASP A 17 -1.92 9.06 20.34
CA ASP A 17 -0.81 9.85 19.78
C ASP A 17 -0.11 9.12 18.63
N PHE A 18 0.81 9.80 17.94
CA PHE A 18 1.58 9.26 16.83
C PHE A 18 2.96 8.74 17.27
N ASN A 19 3.23 7.49 16.93
CA ASN A 19 4.60 6.98 16.91
C ASN A 19 5.33 7.50 15.67
N LYS A 20 6.61 7.86 15.80
CA LYS A 20 7.45 8.25 14.66
C LYS A 20 8.15 7.03 14.06
N ILE A 21 7.91 6.77 12.79
CA ILE A 21 8.60 5.73 12.01
C ILE A 21 9.75 6.37 11.24
N ASP A 22 10.95 5.83 11.44
CA ASP A 22 12.14 6.20 10.67
C ASP A 22 12.03 5.69 9.23
N ILE A 23 11.99 6.64 8.28
CA ILE A 23 11.87 6.33 6.85
C ILE A 23 13.13 5.70 6.25
N SER A 24 14.27 5.74 6.96
CA SER A 24 15.51 5.09 6.53
C SER A 24 15.33 3.57 6.35
N LYS A 25 14.38 2.98 7.09
CA LYS A 25 14.04 1.55 7.06
C LYS A 25 13.06 1.18 5.94
N VAL A 26 12.56 2.15 5.19
CA VAL A 26 11.65 1.90 4.08
C VAL A 26 12.47 1.50 2.85
N MET A 27 12.11 0.36 2.27
CA MET A 27 12.72 -0.19 1.05
C MET A 27 12.67 0.84 -0.09
N ASP A 28 13.80 1.01 -0.77
CA ASP A 28 13.92 1.87 -1.96
C ASP A 28 13.13 1.28 -3.15
N LEU A 29 12.45 2.14 -3.90
CA LEU A 29 11.63 1.75 -5.05
C LEU A 29 12.44 0.99 -6.12
N LYS A 30 13.74 1.23 -6.24
CA LYS A 30 14.59 0.51 -7.21
C LYS A 30 14.62 -1.00 -7.02
N TYR A 31 14.26 -1.49 -5.82
CA TYR A 31 14.18 -2.92 -5.54
C TYR A 31 12.87 -3.55 -6.03
N LEU A 32 11.86 -2.74 -6.35
CA LEU A 32 10.51 -3.18 -6.73
C LEU A 32 10.38 -3.32 -8.26
N LYS A 33 10.89 -4.44 -8.79
CA LYS A 33 10.82 -4.74 -10.22
C LYS A 33 9.40 -5.07 -10.68
N GLY A 34 9.00 -4.54 -11.84
CA GLY A 34 7.73 -4.87 -12.51
C GLY A 34 6.53 -4.07 -12.00
N LEU A 35 6.77 -3.01 -11.23
CA LEU A 35 5.71 -2.15 -10.68
C LEU A 35 5.83 -0.69 -11.15
N ASP A 36 6.55 -0.45 -12.25
CA ASP A 36 6.86 0.89 -12.77
C ASP A 36 5.59 1.71 -13.05
N HIS A 37 4.60 1.10 -13.71
CA HIS A 37 3.32 1.74 -13.98
C HIS A 37 2.56 2.15 -12.70
N GLN A 38 2.50 1.27 -11.70
CA GLN A 38 1.87 1.57 -10.42
C GLN A 38 2.62 2.68 -9.67
N ILE A 39 3.95 2.70 -9.72
CA ILE A 39 4.78 3.77 -9.15
C ILE A 39 4.43 5.11 -9.82
N ASP A 40 4.36 5.13 -11.15
CA ASP A 40 4.09 6.36 -11.91
C ASP A 40 2.70 6.93 -11.63
N LEU A 41 1.67 6.08 -11.56
CA LEU A 41 0.31 6.52 -11.21
C LEU A 41 0.27 7.20 -9.82
N ILE A 42 0.93 6.62 -8.82
CA ILE A 42 0.96 7.19 -7.47
C ILE A 42 1.78 8.47 -7.44
N LYS A 43 2.95 8.49 -8.09
CA LYS A 43 3.80 9.68 -8.17
C LYS A 43 3.09 10.85 -8.86
N GLN A 44 2.42 10.60 -9.99
CA GLN A 44 1.67 11.62 -10.71
C GLN A 44 0.53 12.18 -9.85
N ASN A 45 -0.29 11.30 -9.25
CA ASN A 45 -1.40 11.73 -8.39
C ASN A 45 -0.91 12.50 -7.15
N THR A 46 0.18 12.03 -6.52
CA THR A 46 0.81 12.71 -5.38
C THR A 46 1.34 14.08 -5.79
N LYS A 47 1.96 14.19 -6.97
CA LYS A 47 2.45 15.47 -7.50
C LYS A 47 1.30 16.45 -7.73
N SER A 48 0.19 16.01 -8.31
CA SER A 48 -1.01 16.84 -8.48
C SER A 48 -1.52 17.36 -7.14
N PHE A 49 -1.69 16.46 -6.17
CA PHE A 49 -2.10 16.82 -4.80
C PHE A 49 -1.16 17.86 -4.17
N LEU A 50 0.15 17.64 -4.25
CA LEU A 50 1.14 18.58 -3.71
C LEU A 50 1.15 19.95 -4.41
N SER A 51 0.67 20.01 -5.65
CA SER A 51 0.64 21.22 -6.47
C SER A 51 -0.73 21.92 -6.46
N ASP A 52 -1.64 21.51 -5.57
CA ASP A 52 -3.02 22.04 -5.50
C ASP A 52 -3.80 21.84 -6.82
N LEU A 53 -3.43 20.82 -7.60
CA LEU A 53 -4.13 20.39 -8.80
C LEU A 53 -5.13 19.28 -8.48
N PRO A 54 -6.14 19.03 -9.35
CA PRO A 54 -7.07 17.91 -9.18
C PRO A 54 -6.34 16.58 -8.96
N TYR A 55 -6.79 15.84 -7.95
CA TYR A 55 -6.23 14.55 -7.55
C TYR A 55 -7.35 13.61 -7.12
N ASN A 56 -7.05 12.32 -7.05
CA ASN A 56 -7.98 11.30 -6.61
C ASN A 56 -7.47 10.60 -5.35
N HIS A 57 -8.36 10.28 -4.41
CA HIS A 57 -8.08 9.23 -3.44
C HIS A 57 -7.86 7.91 -4.17
N ALA A 58 -6.88 7.11 -3.73
CA ALA A 58 -6.52 5.91 -4.46
C ALA A 58 -6.66 4.62 -3.64
N LEU A 59 -7.19 3.59 -4.32
CA LEU A 59 -7.31 2.23 -3.83
C LEU A 59 -6.32 1.34 -4.57
N LEU A 60 -5.32 0.83 -3.85
CA LEU A 60 -4.37 -0.18 -4.32
C LEU A 60 -4.92 -1.56 -3.96
N TRP A 61 -5.24 -2.38 -4.94
CA TRP A 61 -5.93 -3.65 -4.68
C TRP A 61 -5.27 -4.82 -5.40
N GLY A 62 -5.53 -6.03 -4.90
CA GLY A 62 -5.12 -7.28 -5.54
C GLY A 62 -4.28 -8.17 -4.63
N VAL A 63 -3.38 -8.95 -5.22
CA VAL A 63 -2.78 -10.12 -4.59
C VAL A 63 -2.00 -9.79 -3.33
N ARG A 64 -2.15 -10.59 -2.27
CA ARG A 64 -1.38 -10.43 -1.03
C ARG A 64 0.11 -10.66 -1.31
N GLY A 65 0.97 -9.77 -0.83
CA GLY A 65 2.41 -9.89 -1.01
C GLY A 65 2.94 -9.42 -2.37
N SER A 66 2.10 -8.83 -3.23
CA SER A 66 2.49 -8.23 -4.51
C SER A 66 3.31 -6.94 -4.37
N GLY A 67 3.36 -6.33 -3.18
CA GLY A 67 4.15 -5.13 -2.91
C GLY A 67 3.36 -3.83 -2.74
N LYS A 68 2.01 -3.87 -2.69
CA LYS A 68 1.14 -2.68 -2.52
C LYS A 68 1.64 -1.68 -1.46
N SER A 69 1.72 -2.12 -0.22
CA SER A 69 2.13 -1.30 0.93
C SER A 69 3.60 -0.88 0.84
N THR A 70 4.47 -1.78 0.38
CA THR A 70 5.91 -1.50 0.21
C THR A 70 6.16 -0.43 -0.84
N LEU A 71 5.49 -0.53 -1.98
CA LEU A 71 5.55 0.43 -3.08
C LEU A 71 5.06 1.80 -2.63
N LEU A 72 3.90 1.84 -1.99
CA LEU A 72 3.34 3.10 -1.51
C LEU A 72 4.27 3.77 -0.48
N LYS A 73 4.78 3.02 0.51
CA LYS A 73 5.77 3.55 1.47
C LYS A 73 7.02 4.07 0.76
N GLY A 74 7.51 3.39 -0.28
CA GLY A 74 8.63 3.85 -1.09
C GLY A 74 8.36 5.19 -1.80
N VAL A 75 7.19 5.34 -2.45
CA VAL A 75 6.81 6.61 -3.09
C VAL A 75 6.68 7.73 -2.06
N LEU A 76 6.08 7.44 -0.90
CA LEU A 76 5.88 8.40 0.18
C LEU A 76 7.21 8.82 0.84
N LYS A 77 8.18 7.90 0.96
CA LYS A 77 9.56 8.19 1.37
C LYS A 77 10.24 9.18 0.42
N ASP A 78 10.14 8.97 -0.90
CA ASP A 78 10.71 9.89 -1.87
C ASP A 78 10.03 11.27 -1.81
N THR A 79 8.71 11.27 -1.58
CA THR A 79 7.91 12.49 -1.54
C THR A 79 8.22 13.37 -0.32
N ILE A 80 8.29 12.80 0.89
CA ILE A 80 8.57 13.57 2.11
C ILE A 80 9.98 14.19 2.11
N ASN A 81 10.92 13.57 1.39
CA ASN A 81 12.27 14.11 1.22
C ASN A 81 12.31 15.39 0.37
N ILE A 82 11.33 15.56 -0.52
CA ILE A 82 11.27 16.69 -1.45
C ILE A 82 10.34 17.78 -0.93
N ASN A 83 9.29 17.44 -0.16
CA ASN A 83 8.33 18.40 0.37
C ASN A 83 8.27 18.42 1.90
N LYS A 84 8.77 19.50 2.52
CA LYS A 84 8.82 19.66 3.99
C LYS A 84 7.48 19.98 4.65
N ASN A 85 6.51 20.46 3.88
CA ASN A 85 5.18 20.84 4.34
C ASN A 85 4.16 19.71 4.07
N LEU A 86 4.65 18.48 3.90
CA LEU A 86 3.85 17.27 3.79
C LEU A 86 3.90 16.50 5.10
N LYS A 87 2.74 16.11 5.62
CA LYS A 87 2.62 15.09 6.67
C LYS A 87 2.16 13.79 6.06
N ILE A 88 2.72 12.69 6.54
CA ILE A 88 2.33 11.35 6.14
C ILE A 88 1.90 10.62 7.39
N LEU A 89 0.63 10.21 7.41
CA LEU A 89 0.03 9.46 8.51
C LEU A 89 -0.20 8.01 8.06
N GLU A 90 0.25 7.05 8.85
CA GLU A 90 -0.12 5.64 8.72
C GLU A 90 -1.19 5.34 9.78
N VAL A 91 -2.35 4.86 9.35
CA VAL A 91 -3.46 4.48 10.22
C VAL A 91 -3.80 3.03 9.96
N ASN A 92 -3.91 2.23 11.02
CA ASN A 92 -4.33 0.84 10.89
C ASN A 92 -5.80 0.77 10.45
N SER A 93 -6.17 -0.24 9.67
CA SER A 93 -7.58 -0.46 9.28
C SER A 93 -8.53 -0.52 10.49
N ASN A 94 -8.07 -1.05 11.63
CA ASN A 94 -8.87 -1.17 12.84
C ASN A 94 -9.10 0.17 13.56
N ASP A 95 -8.26 1.17 13.26
CA ASP A 95 -8.25 2.47 13.94
C ASP A 95 -8.87 3.58 13.08
N ILE A 96 -9.56 3.21 11.98
CA ILE A 96 -10.21 4.17 11.07
C ILE A 96 -11.21 5.07 11.79
N ASN A 97 -11.89 4.53 12.81
CA ASN A 97 -12.87 5.28 13.60
C ASN A 97 -12.23 6.42 14.42
N ASP A 98 -10.91 6.44 14.54
CA ASP A 98 -10.18 7.51 15.21
C ASP A 98 -9.88 8.69 14.29
N LEU A 99 -10.04 8.56 12.97
CA LEU A 99 -9.78 9.64 12.01
C LEU A 99 -10.49 10.96 12.39
N PRO A 100 -11.77 10.95 12.79
CA PRO A 100 -12.44 12.14 13.33
C PRO A 100 -11.71 12.80 14.49
N HIS A 101 -11.32 11.99 15.48
CA HIS A 101 -10.60 12.45 16.66
C HIS A 101 -9.22 13.00 16.28
N ILE A 102 -8.53 12.36 15.34
CA ILE A 102 -7.24 12.82 14.80
C ILE A 102 -7.40 14.20 14.16
N PHE A 103 -8.39 14.41 13.29
CA PHE A 103 -8.59 15.70 12.62
C PHE A 103 -9.02 16.82 13.56
N LEU A 104 -9.75 16.52 14.63
CA LEU A 104 -10.17 17.52 15.61
C LEU A 104 -9.01 17.97 16.52
N ASN A 105 -8.13 17.04 16.92
CA ASN A 105 -7.10 17.31 17.91
C ASN A 105 -5.74 17.70 17.31
N TYR A 106 -5.49 17.33 16.05
CA TYR A 106 -4.25 17.66 15.36
C TYR A 106 -4.52 18.69 14.27
N ASN A 107 -4.01 19.90 14.46
CA ASN A 107 -4.17 20.98 13.49
C ASN A 107 -3.24 20.77 12.28
N PHE A 108 -3.76 20.11 11.25
CA PHE A 108 -3.07 19.93 9.98
C PHE A 108 -3.21 21.18 9.10
N LYS A 109 -2.36 22.19 9.34
CA LYS A 109 -2.22 23.33 8.41
C LYS A 109 -1.51 22.95 7.12
N ASP A 110 -0.76 21.85 7.16
CA ASP A 110 0.03 21.28 6.07
C ASP A 110 -0.80 20.31 5.22
N LYS A 111 -0.32 19.99 4.01
CA LYS A 111 -0.89 18.90 3.20
C LYS A 111 -0.66 17.56 3.91
N VAL A 112 -1.67 16.70 3.96
CA VAL A 112 -1.62 15.41 4.64
C VAL A 112 -1.91 14.28 3.66
N ILE A 113 -1.02 13.28 3.63
CA ILE A 113 -1.32 11.99 3.01
C ILE A 113 -1.61 10.99 4.13
N ILE A 114 -2.76 10.31 4.04
CA ILE A 114 -3.13 9.24 4.96
C ILE A 114 -3.04 7.92 4.21
N PHE A 115 -2.18 7.05 4.72
CA PHE A 115 -2.02 5.68 4.27
C PHE A 115 -2.74 4.72 5.22
N ILE A 116 -3.66 3.92 4.68
CA ILE A 116 -4.34 2.85 5.39
C ILE A 116 -3.92 1.50 4.79
N ASP A 117 -3.26 0.66 5.60
CA ASP A 117 -2.79 -0.66 5.18
C ASP A 117 -3.86 -1.73 5.39
N ASP A 118 -3.93 -2.67 4.45
CA ASP A 118 -4.75 -3.89 4.49
C ASP A 118 -6.22 -3.68 4.89
N LEU A 119 -6.91 -2.72 4.28
CA LEU A 119 -8.32 -2.49 4.53
C LEU A 119 -9.15 -3.71 4.11
N SER A 120 -9.77 -4.35 5.10
CA SER A 120 -10.69 -5.46 4.92
C SER A 120 -12.07 -5.08 5.41
N PHE A 121 -13.06 -5.20 4.53
CA PHE A 121 -14.45 -4.97 4.90
C PHE A 121 -15.08 -6.29 5.35
N GLU A 122 -15.16 -6.49 6.65
CA GLU A 122 -15.95 -7.59 7.23
C GLU A 122 -17.42 -7.15 7.36
N GLN A 123 -18.37 -8.09 7.31
CA GLN A 123 -19.81 -7.77 7.22
C GLN A 123 -20.35 -6.94 8.40
N ASN A 124 -19.66 -6.92 9.54
CA ASN A 124 -20.12 -6.23 10.75
C ASN A 124 -19.29 -4.99 11.10
N ASP A 125 -18.36 -4.59 10.24
CA ASP A 125 -17.42 -3.52 10.57
C ASP A 125 -18.00 -2.14 10.20
N ARG A 126 -18.71 -1.47 11.11
CA ARG A 126 -19.31 -0.15 10.84
C ARG A 126 -18.29 0.96 10.47
N SER A 127 -16.99 0.71 10.55
CA SER A 127 -15.96 1.69 10.19
C SER A 127 -16.02 2.17 8.74
N TYR A 128 -16.56 1.36 7.81
CA TYR A 128 -16.67 1.75 6.39
C TYR A 128 -17.67 2.87 6.16
N ILE A 129 -18.75 2.96 6.95
CA ILE A 129 -19.75 4.03 6.82
C ILE A 129 -19.11 5.37 7.16
N GLN A 130 -18.38 5.40 8.27
CA GLN A 130 -17.68 6.60 8.72
C GLN A 130 -16.59 7.01 7.73
N PHE A 131 -15.81 6.04 7.25
CA PHE A 131 -14.76 6.31 6.27
C PHE A 131 -15.30 6.79 4.93
N LYS A 132 -16.41 6.21 4.44
CA LYS A 132 -17.12 6.70 3.25
C LYS A 132 -17.54 8.15 3.41
N SER A 133 -18.10 8.49 4.57
CA SER A 133 -18.50 9.86 4.91
C SER A 133 -17.31 10.84 4.89
N ILE A 134 -16.14 10.40 5.37
CA ILE A 134 -14.89 11.18 5.30
C ILE A 134 -14.47 11.42 3.84
N LEU A 135 -14.52 10.39 2.99
CA LEU A 135 -14.18 10.51 1.56
C LEU A 135 -15.17 11.39 0.78
N GLU A 136 -16.45 11.42 1.19
CA GLU A 136 -17.48 12.29 0.62
C GLU A 136 -17.36 13.75 1.08
N GLY A 137 -16.49 14.03 2.05
CA GLY A 137 -16.31 15.37 2.61
C GLY A 137 -17.45 15.85 3.52
N SER A 138 -18.43 14.99 3.80
CA SER A 138 -19.68 15.34 4.51
C SER A 138 -19.48 15.56 6.02
N PHE A 139 -18.43 14.98 6.62
CA PHE A 139 -18.17 15.12 8.06
C PHE A 139 -17.31 16.33 8.44
N TYR A 140 -16.50 16.88 7.53
CA TYR A 140 -15.46 17.87 7.87
C TYR A 140 -15.36 19.08 6.93
N ASN A 141 -16.26 19.22 5.95
CA ASN A 141 -16.44 20.38 5.06
C ASN A 141 -15.17 21.18 4.69
N ASN A 142 -14.67 20.92 3.48
CA ASN A 142 -13.88 21.79 2.59
C ASN A 142 -12.47 22.28 2.99
N ASN A 143 -12.01 22.14 4.24
CA ASN A 143 -10.70 22.67 4.64
C ASN A 143 -9.60 21.62 4.87
N LEU A 144 -9.89 20.34 4.69
CA LEU A 144 -8.91 19.27 4.87
C LEU A 144 -8.13 19.03 3.57
N ASN A 145 -6.89 19.50 3.52
CA ASN A 145 -5.92 19.18 2.47
C ASN A 145 -5.39 17.74 2.64
N VAL A 146 -6.26 16.76 2.43
CA VAL A 146 -5.99 15.34 2.69
C VAL A 146 -6.06 14.50 1.41
N LEU A 147 -5.11 13.59 1.25
CA LEU A 147 -5.11 12.55 0.22
C LEU A 147 -5.05 11.16 0.87
N PHE A 148 -6.08 10.35 0.67
CA PHE A 148 -6.10 8.95 1.08
C PHE A 148 -5.45 8.03 0.05
N TYR A 149 -4.53 7.20 0.54
CA TYR A 149 -4.05 6.00 -0.14
C TYR A 149 -4.41 4.78 0.70
N VAL A 150 -5.16 3.85 0.11
CA VAL A 150 -5.67 2.68 0.82
C VAL A 150 -5.21 1.42 0.09
N THR A 151 -4.76 0.41 0.83
CA THR A 151 -4.49 -0.90 0.23
C THR A 151 -5.56 -1.91 0.64
N SER A 152 -5.93 -2.83 -0.26
CA SER A 152 -6.82 -3.94 0.07
C SER A 152 -6.39 -5.25 -0.61
N ASN A 153 -6.52 -6.35 0.11
CA ASN A 153 -6.21 -7.69 -0.38
C ASN A 153 -7.40 -8.38 -1.05
N ARG A 154 -8.61 -7.82 -0.95
CA ARG A 154 -9.84 -8.52 -1.33
C ARG A 154 -10.50 -7.89 -2.57
N ARG A 155 -10.64 -8.65 -3.66
CA ARG A 155 -11.32 -8.24 -4.91
C ARG A 155 -12.81 -7.95 -4.75
N HIS A 156 -13.42 -8.36 -3.63
CA HIS A 156 -14.85 -8.14 -3.33
C HIS A 156 -15.27 -6.67 -3.14
N LEU A 157 -14.34 -5.73 -3.27
CA LEU A 157 -14.62 -4.29 -3.32
C LEU A 157 -15.00 -3.81 -4.72
N MET A 158 -14.82 -4.64 -5.74
CA MET A 158 -15.04 -4.25 -7.13
C MET A 158 -16.52 -4.42 -7.51
N LYS A 159 -16.99 -3.57 -8.44
CA LYS A 159 -18.31 -3.69 -9.06
C LYS A 159 -18.49 -5.08 -9.68
N ARG A 160 -19.74 -5.59 -9.58
CA ARG A 160 -20.17 -6.96 -9.96
C ARG A 160 -19.66 -7.39 -11.35
N ASP A 161 -19.57 -6.47 -12.31
CA ASP A 161 -19.14 -6.76 -13.70
C ASP A 161 -17.69 -7.29 -13.85
N MET A 162 -16.83 -7.15 -12.83
CA MET A 162 -15.47 -7.74 -12.84
C MET A 162 -15.39 -9.08 -12.09
N ILE A 163 -16.45 -9.48 -11.40
CA ILE A 163 -16.56 -10.72 -10.60
C ILE A 163 -17.27 -11.82 -11.41
N ASP A 164 -18.00 -11.46 -12.46
CA ASP A 164 -18.89 -12.34 -13.25
C ASP A 164 -18.23 -13.44 -14.08
N ASN A 165 -16.93 -13.69 -13.93
CA ASN A 165 -16.27 -14.81 -14.60
C ASN A 165 -16.23 -16.12 -13.80
N GLU A 166 -16.69 -16.20 -12.53
CA GLU A 166 -16.52 -17.46 -11.78
C GLU A 166 -17.65 -17.99 -10.88
N ARG A 167 -18.76 -17.31 -10.55
CA ARG A 167 -19.79 -17.95 -9.69
C ARG A 167 -21.23 -17.57 -10.00
N SER A 168 -21.87 -18.45 -10.79
CA SER A 168 -23.30 -18.73 -10.68
C SER A 168 -23.60 -19.33 -9.29
N THR A 169 -24.79 -19.01 -8.77
CA THR A 169 -25.49 -19.56 -7.59
C THR A 169 -25.03 -19.10 -6.20
N ALA A 170 -25.73 -18.10 -5.65
CA ALA A 170 -26.43 -18.18 -4.36
C ALA A 170 -27.06 -16.81 -4.02
N ILE A 171 -28.38 -16.81 -3.88
CA ILE A 171 -29.19 -15.70 -3.39
C ILE A 171 -28.97 -15.60 -1.87
N SER A 172 -28.86 -14.36 -1.35
CA SER A 172 -28.77 -13.91 0.06
C SER A 172 -27.40 -13.39 0.53
N GLN A 173 -27.00 -12.15 0.15
CA GLN A 173 -25.95 -11.35 0.82
C GLN A 173 -25.80 -9.89 0.32
N ASP A 174 -26.88 -9.20 -0.10
CA ASP A 174 -26.76 -7.99 -0.92
C ASP A 174 -26.33 -6.69 -0.21
N GLU A 175 -26.79 -6.39 1.00
CA GLU A 175 -26.52 -5.06 1.62
C GLU A 175 -25.03 -4.82 1.88
N GLY A 176 -24.32 -5.78 2.47
CA GLY A 176 -22.89 -5.67 2.75
C GLY A 176 -22.00 -5.69 1.50
N ILE A 177 -22.53 -6.07 0.34
CA ILE A 177 -21.83 -5.98 -0.95
C ILE A 177 -22.01 -4.58 -1.53
N GLU A 178 -23.24 -4.05 -1.53
CA GLU A 178 -23.53 -2.71 -2.04
C GLU A 178 -22.79 -1.61 -1.29
N GLU A 179 -22.67 -1.72 0.03
CA GLU A 179 -21.90 -0.75 0.83
C GLU A 179 -20.40 -0.78 0.52
N LYS A 180 -19.84 -1.97 0.26
CA LYS A 180 -18.42 -2.12 -0.15
C LYS A 180 -18.17 -1.52 -1.53
N VAL A 181 -19.07 -1.78 -2.47
CA VAL A 181 -19.03 -1.18 -3.81
C VAL A 181 -19.19 0.34 -3.73
N SER A 182 -20.09 0.82 -2.87
CA SER A 182 -20.33 2.24 -2.71
C SER A 182 -19.13 2.99 -2.13
N LEU A 183 -18.40 2.36 -1.21
CA LEU A 183 -17.14 2.92 -0.70
C LEU A 183 -16.02 2.85 -1.73
N SER A 184 -15.89 1.74 -2.48
CA SER A 184 -14.85 1.64 -3.50
C SER A 184 -15.03 2.68 -4.61
N ASP A 185 -16.27 3.00 -4.99
CA ASP A 185 -16.62 4.05 -5.94
C ASP A 185 -16.16 5.47 -5.51
N ARG A 186 -15.81 5.68 -4.23
CA ARG A 186 -15.25 6.95 -3.74
C ARG A 186 -13.77 7.12 -4.03
N PHE A 187 -13.08 6.06 -4.46
CA PHE A 187 -11.71 6.16 -4.93
C PHE A 187 -11.70 6.45 -6.43
N GLY A 188 -11.25 7.63 -6.83
CA GLY A 188 -11.13 7.98 -8.25
C GLY A 188 -9.93 7.34 -8.95
N LEU A 189 -8.96 6.80 -8.20
CA LEU A 189 -7.77 6.13 -8.75
C LEU A 189 -7.66 4.69 -8.26
N TRP A 190 -7.81 3.74 -9.18
CA TRP A 190 -7.74 2.31 -8.88
C TRP A 190 -6.45 1.72 -9.44
N ILE A 191 -5.64 1.13 -8.58
CA ILE A 191 -4.33 0.60 -8.95
C ILE A 191 -4.30 -0.89 -8.64
N SER A 192 -4.27 -1.69 -9.71
CA SER A 192 -4.34 -3.14 -9.61
C SER A 192 -2.97 -3.80 -9.48
N PHE A 193 -2.92 -4.84 -8.66
CA PHE A 193 -1.77 -5.70 -8.45
C PHE A 193 -2.16 -7.16 -8.70
N HIS A 194 -1.73 -7.69 -9.84
CA HIS A 194 -2.11 -9.01 -10.31
C HIS A 194 -1.14 -10.11 -9.86
N ASN A 195 -1.51 -11.36 -10.15
CA ASN A 195 -0.58 -12.48 -10.00
C ASN A 195 0.56 -12.31 -11.00
N ILE A 196 1.76 -12.66 -10.58
CA ILE A 196 2.94 -12.64 -11.44
C ILE A 196 3.21 -14.02 -12.03
N THR A 197 3.72 -14.01 -13.26
CA THR A 197 4.26 -15.17 -13.95
C THR A 197 5.52 -15.70 -13.26
N LYS A 198 5.96 -16.89 -13.67
CA LYS A 198 7.23 -17.46 -13.18
C LYS A 198 8.41 -16.60 -13.63
N GLU A 199 8.33 -16.06 -14.83
CA GLU A 199 9.36 -15.24 -15.47
C GLU A 199 9.51 -13.92 -14.70
N GLU A 200 8.42 -13.21 -14.42
CA GLU A 200 8.42 -12.00 -13.59
C GLU A 200 8.93 -12.28 -12.17
N TYR A 201 8.55 -13.40 -11.56
CA TYR A 201 9.11 -13.81 -10.27
C TYR A 201 10.64 -13.94 -10.32
N LEU A 202 11.17 -14.59 -11.35
CA LEU A 202 12.61 -14.75 -11.53
C LEU A 202 13.31 -13.41 -11.79
N GLU A 203 12.67 -12.49 -12.50
CA GLU A 203 13.20 -11.13 -12.69
C GLU A 203 13.30 -10.36 -11.37
N ILE A 204 12.29 -10.47 -10.50
CA ILE A 204 12.32 -9.86 -9.16
C ILE A 204 13.47 -10.44 -8.34
N VAL A 205 13.65 -11.77 -8.34
CA VAL A 205 14.77 -12.41 -7.64
C VAL A 205 16.11 -11.94 -8.22
N LYS A 206 16.25 -11.94 -9.55
CA LYS A 206 17.45 -11.46 -10.24
C LYS A 206 17.77 -10.01 -9.88
N ASN A 207 16.77 -9.15 -9.73
CA ASN A 207 16.94 -7.76 -9.31
C ASN A 207 17.57 -7.66 -7.91
N TYR A 208 17.09 -8.47 -6.94
CA TYR A 208 17.70 -8.50 -5.61
C TYR A 208 19.17 -8.95 -5.64
N PHE A 209 19.48 -9.99 -6.42
CA PHE A 209 20.85 -10.47 -6.60
C PHE A 209 21.76 -9.40 -7.23
N ALA A 210 21.32 -8.80 -8.34
CA ALA A 210 22.05 -7.75 -9.03
C ALA A 210 22.32 -6.55 -8.11
N SER A 211 21.35 -6.16 -7.29
CA SER A 211 21.50 -5.05 -6.35
C SER A 211 22.54 -5.28 -5.24
N HIS A 212 22.98 -6.52 -5.05
CA HIS A 212 24.07 -6.89 -4.11
C HIS A 212 25.35 -7.30 -4.85
N ASN A 213 25.43 -7.07 -6.16
CA ASN A 213 26.51 -7.52 -7.03
C ASN A 213 26.76 -9.04 -6.95
N ILE A 214 25.68 -9.82 -6.77
CA ILE A 214 25.72 -11.28 -6.73
C ILE A 214 25.24 -11.81 -8.06
N THR A 215 25.99 -12.75 -8.64
CA THR A 215 25.59 -13.41 -9.89
C THR A 215 24.40 -14.34 -9.66
N PHE A 216 23.37 -14.23 -10.50
CA PHE A 216 22.20 -15.11 -10.47
C PHE A 216 22.30 -16.18 -11.56
N ASN A 217 22.76 -17.38 -11.20
CA ASN A 217 23.01 -18.48 -12.12
C ASN A 217 21.88 -19.52 -12.10
N ASN A 218 22.06 -20.60 -12.87
CA ASN A 218 21.11 -21.71 -12.94
C ASN A 218 20.87 -22.39 -11.58
N LEU A 219 21.85 -22.38 -10.67
CA LEU A 219 21.69 -22.93 -9.32
C LEU A 219 20.69 -22.09 -8.51
N GLU A 220 20.93 -20.78 -8.40
CA GLU A 220 20.06 -19.84 -7.67
C GLU A 220 18.65 -19.80 -8.27
N LYS A 221 18.53 -19.89 -9.60
CA LYS A 221 17.25 -20.04 -10.29
C LYS A 221 16.51 -21.31 -9.86
N LYS A 222 17.18 -22.46 -9.81
CA LYS A 222 16.55 -23.72 -9.35
C LYS A 222 16.14 -23.63 -7.88
N GLU A 223 16.99 -23.10 -7.03
CA GLU A 223 16.70 -22.93 -5.60
C GLU A 223 15.56 -21.95 -5.34
N SER A 224 15.48 -20.85 -6.10
CA SER A 224 14.39 -19.87 -5.97
C SER A 224 13.05 -20.44 -6.42
N LEU A 225 13.05 -21.31 -7.42
CA LEU A 225 11.84 -22.03 -7.86
C LEU A 225 11.42 -23.07 -6.82
N LYS A 226 12.35 -23.87 -6.28
CA LYS A 226 12.06 -24.82 -5.20
C LYS A 226 11.43 -24.11 -3.98
N TRP A 227 11.93 -22.92 -3.65
CA TRP A 227 11.41 -22.10 -2.55
C TRP A 227 9.93 -21.73 -2.70
N ILE A 228 9.48 -21.38 -3.90
CA ILE A 228 8.06 -21.05 -4.13
C ILE A 228 7.19 -22.29 -4.26
N PHE A 229 7.73 -23.42 -4.75
CA PHE A 229 6.98 -24.67 -4.80
C PHE A 229 6.58 -25.17 -3.40
N SER A 230 7.45 -25.02 -2.40
CA SER A 230 7.14 -25.41 -1.02
C SER A 230 6.17 -24.47 -0.30
N ARG A 231 6.01 -23.22 -0.77
CA ARG A 231 5.20 -22.18 -0.12
C ARG A 231 3.93 -21.80 -0.87
N GLY A 232 3.75 -22.30 -2.09
CA GLY A 232 2.51 -22.20 -2.86
C GLY A 232 2.21 -20.85 -3.52
N ASN A 233 3.06 -19.82 -3.39
CA ASN A 233 2.74 -18.48 -3.92
C ASN A 233 3.94 -17.74 -4.57
N ARG A 234 3.72 -17.23 -5.79
CA ARG A 234 4.64 -16.37 -6.55
C ARG A 234 4.30 -14.90 -6.28
N THR A 235 5.12 -14.24 -5.47
CA THR A 235 4.88 -12.86 -5.05
C THR A 235 6.21 -12.13 -4.83
N GLY A 236 6.20 -10.80 -4.86
CA GLY A 236 7.38 -10.01 -4.48
C GLY A 236 7.87 -10.34 -3.06
N ARG A 237 6.92 -10.61 -2.13
CA ARG A 237 7.23 -11.07 -0.78
C ARG A 237 7.98 -12.40 -0.77
N SER A 238 7.53 -13.42 -1.51
CA SER A 238 8.21 -14.72 -1.53
C SER A 238 9.58 -14.63 -2.19
N ALA A 239 9.74 -13.80 -3.23
CA ALA A 239 11.03 -13.50 -3.83
C ALA A 239 12.02 -12.87 -2.83
N PHE A 240 11.56 -11.85 -2.09
CA PHE A 240 12.39 -11.22 -1.07
C PHE A 240 12.75 -12.19 0.08
N GLN A 241 11.79 -13.01 0.52
CA GLN A 241 12.05 -14.03 1.54
C GLN A 241 13.09 -15.07 1.08
N PHE A 242 13.02 -15.51 -0.18
CA PHE A 242 14.06 -16.36 -0.76
C PHE A 242 15.43 -15.68 -0.72
N PHE A 243 15.50 -14.43 -1.18
CA PHE A 243 16.75 -13.67 -1.20
C PHE A 243 17.34 -13.47 0.21
N LYS A 244 16.50 -13.16 1.21
CA LYS A 244 16.94 -13.10 2.62
C LYS A 244 17.50 -14.42 3.11
N ASN A 245 16.85 -15.54 2.78
CA ASN A 245 17.33 -16.87 3.15
C ASN A 245 18.68 -17.16 2.50
N TYR A 246 18.82 -16.87 1.20
CA TYR A 246 20.09 -16.99 0.48
C TYR A 246 21.20 -16.17 1.15
N CYS A 247 20.93 -14.90 1.48
CA CYS A 247 21.89 -14.04 2.16
C CYS A 247 22.28 -14.59 3.54
N SER A 248 21.31 -15.09 4.32
CA SER A 248 21.56 -15.67 5.64
C SER A 248 22.50 -16.88 5.58
N ILE A 249 22.25 -17.81 4.64
CA ILE A 249 23.07 -19.02 4.46
C ILE A 249 24.50 -18.64 4.06
N ASN A 250 24.64 -17.65 3.17
CA ASN A 250 25.93 -17.20 2.64
C ASN A 250 26.60 -16.09 3.48
N LYS A 251 26.06 -15.76 4.67
CA LYS A 251 26.58 -14.71 5.57
C LYS A 251 26.71 -13.32 4.92
N ILE A 252 25.79 -12.98 4.02
CA ILE A 252 25.73 -11.69 3.32
C ILE A 252 24.85 -10.72 4.10
N LYS A 253 25.34 -9.50 4.38
CA LYS A 253 24.55 -8.43 5.00
C LYS A 253 23.63 -7.77 3.97
N LEU A 254 22.35 -7.61 4.32
CA LEU A 254 21.36 -6.91 3.50
C LEU A 254 21.64 -5.40 3.48
N LYS A 255 21.53 -4.79 2.29
CA LYS A 255 21.67 -3.34 2.06
C LYS A 255 20.39 -2.74 1.45
N ILE A 256 19.22 -3.19 1.95
CA ILE A 256 17.88 -2.88 1.40
C ILE A 256 17.08 -2.06 2.38
#